data_AF-Q8MTX4-F1
#
_entry.id   AF-Q8MTX4-F1
#
_cell.length_a   1.000
_cell.length_b   1.000
_cell.length_c   1.000
_cell.angle_alpha   90.00
_cell.angle_beta   90.00
_cell.angle_gamma   90.00
#
_symmetry.space_group_name_H-M   'P 1'
#
loop_
_entity.id
_entity.type
_entity.pdbx_description
1 polymer ?
#
loop_
_entity_poly.entity_id
_entity_poly.type
_entity_poly.pdbx_seq_one_letter_code
_entity_poly.pdbx_strand_id
1 'polypeptide(L)'
;NDVHTKVRITAEPVKRSDGHTYLNITDYKTATKIKGGHFDLSNLFNDNKELRDSTLKVLNQEWSTLALDVQPKINEACSRAFRVIVQSLWANIPYDEFFEEE
;
A
#
# COMPACT_ATOMS: atom_id res chain seq x y z
N ASN A 1 -4.35 -16.62 -4.39
CA ASN A 1 -5.05 -15.39 -3.95
C ASN A 1 -4.67 -15.10 -2.50
N ASP A 2 -3.44 -14.62 -2.31
CA ASP A 2 -2.74 -14.63 -1.02
C ASP A 2 -2.60 -13.24 -0.40
N VAL A 3 -3.09 -12.22 -1.09
CA VAL A 3 -3.12 -10.85 -0.61
C VAL A 3 -4.52 -10.28 -0.87
N HIS A 4 -5.19 -9.85 0.20
CA HIS A 4 -6.46 -9.11 0.13
C HIS A 4 -6.17 -7.67 0.50
N THR A 5 -6.48 -6.74 -0.38
CA THR A 5 -6.26 -5.31 -0.14
C THR A 5 -7.57 -4.58 -0.17
N LYS A 6 -7.85 -3.82 0.90
CA LYS A 6 -8.96 -2.87 0.97
C LYS A 6 -8.39 -1.47 0.85
N VAL A 7 -8.96 -0.69 -0.07
CA VAL A 7 -8.58 0.71 -0.28
C VAL A 7 -9.76 1.60 0.11
N ARG A 8 -9.48 2.70 0.78
CA ARG A 8 -10.42 3.80 1.00
C ARG A 8 -9.80 5.09 0.49
N ILE A 9 -10.53 5.78 -0.38
CA ILE A 9 -10.15 7.09 -0.91
C ILE A 9 -11.17 8.09 -0.39
N THR A 10 -10.71 9.27 0.02
CA THR A 10 -11.56 10.42 0.35
C THR A 10 -11.12 11.58 -0.50
N ALA A 11 -12.09 12.23 -1.13
CA ALA A 11 -11.86 13.31 -2.07
C ALA A 11 -12.89 14.41 -1.87
N GLU A 12 -12.50 15.63 -2.19
CA GLU A 12 -13.35 16.81 -2.18
C GLU A 12 -13.44 17.39 -3.59
N PRO A 13 -14.64 17.72 -4.08
CA PRO A 13 -14.79 18.38 -5.37
C PRO A 13 -14.28 19.83 -5.28
N VAL A 14 -13.47 20.23 -6.26
CA VAL A 14 -12.90 21.57 -6.37
C VAL A 14 -13.20 22.13 -7.75
N LYS A 15 -14.03 23.17 -7.80
CA LYS A 15 -14.28 23.90 -9.04
C LYS A 15 -13.08 24.77 -9.40
N ARG A 16 -12.59 24.66 -10.64
CA ARG A 16 -11.44 25.42 -11.14
C ARG A 16 -11.88 26.54 -12.09
N SER A 17 -10.93 27.39 -12.47
CA SER A 17 -11.16 28.56 -13.34
C SER A 17 -11.54 28.21 -14.78
N ASP A 18 -11.25 26.99 -15.22
CA ASP A 18 -11.69 26.44 -16.50
C ASP A 18 -13.20 26.09 -16.53
N GLY A 19 -13.87 26.19 -15.38
CA GLY A 19 -15.31 25.93 -15.25
C GLY A 19 -15.63 24.51 -14.78
N HIS A 20 -14.66 23.60 -14.80
CA HIS A 20 -14.83 22.19 -14.47
C HIS A 20 -14.58 21.91 -12.98
N THR A 21 -15.09 20.78 -12.51
CA THR A 21 -14.90 20.29 -11.14
C THR A 21 -13.88 19.17 -11.14
N TYR A 22 -12.83 19.27 -10.34
CA TYR A 22 -11.82 18.23 -10.21
C TYR A 22 -11.85 17.62 -8.81
N LEU A 23 -11.40 16.38 -8.66
CA LEU A 23 -11.28 15.75 -7.35
C LEU A 23 -9.93 16.07 -6.72
N ASN A 24 -9.98 16.71 -5.55
CA ASN A 24 -8.84 16.84 -4.66
C ASN A 24 -8.82 15.67 -3.68
N ILE A 25 -7.79 14.83 -3.73
CA ILE A 25 -7.65 13.63 -2.92
C ILE A 25 -7.07 13.99 -1.56
N THR A 26 -7.92 14.01 -0.54
CA THR A 26 -7.58 14.43 0.82
C THR A 26 -7.03 13.30 1.67
N ASP A 27 -7.48 12.06 1.42
CA ASP A 27 -7.01 10.86 2.13
C ASP A 27 -6.98 9.64 1.20
N TYR A 28 -5.99 8.78 1.41
CA TYR A 28 -5.88 7.48 0.76
C TYR A 28 -5.35 6.49 1.79
N LYS A 29 -6.12 5.44 2.05
CA LYS A 29 -5.78 4.43 3.05
C LYS A 29 -5.83 3.05 2.44
N THR A 30 -4.75 2.31 2.63
CA THR A 30 -4.63 0.91 2.26
C THR A 30 -4.60 0.05 3.51
N ALA A 31 -5.45 -0.98 3.54
CA ALA A 31 -5.40 -2.06 4.51
C ALA A 31 -5.19 -3.37 3.76
N THR A 32 -4.00 -3.94 3.88
CA THR A 32 -3.67 -5.23 3.28
C THR A 32 -3.70 -6.34 4.32
N LYS A 33 -4.26 -7.49 3.95
CA LYS A 33 -4.20 -8.75 4.68
C LYS A 33 -3.46 -9.76 3.82
N ILE A 34 -2.32 -10.23 4.31
CA ILE A 34 -1.46 -11.20 3.63
C ILE A 34 -1.73 -12.58 4.27
N LYS A 35 -1.90 -13.61 3.44
CA LYS A 35 -2.17 -15.00 3.88
C LYS A 35 -0.89 -15.81 4.15
N GLY A 36 0.27 -15.38 3.64
CA GLY A 36 1.55 -16.05 3.83
C GLY A 36 2.72 -15.08 3.62
N GLY A 37 3.76 -15.18 4.44
CA GLY A 37 5.01 -14.41 4.34
C GLY A 37 6.20 -15.33 4.46
N HIS A 38 7.29 -15.01 3.74
CA HIS A 38 8.53 -15.76 3.79
C HIS A 38 9.71 -14.81 3.98
N PHE A 39 10.53 -15.07 4.99
CA PHE A 39 11.78 -14.37 5.25
C PHE A 39 12.93 -15.16 4.64
N ASP A 40 13.68 -14.50 3.75
CA ASP A 40 14.92 -15.00 3.16
C ASP A 40 16.02 -13.95 3.37
N LEU A 41 16.96 -14.25 4.28
CA LEU A 41 18.03 -13.36 4.71
C LEU A 41 19.35 -14.12 4.56
N SER A 42 20.08 -13.85 3.48
CA SER A 42 21.23 -14.64 3.06
C SER A 42 22.49 -14.40 3.90
N ASN A 43 22.71 -13.16 4.36
CA ASN A 43 23.95 -12.72 5.02
C ASN A 43 23.80 -12.54 6.55
N LEU A 44 23.05 -13.41 7.22
CA LEU A 44 22.97 -13.39 8.67
C LEU A 44 24.21 -14.04 9.29
N PHE A 45 24.73 -13.44 10.36
CA PHE A 45 25.82 -13.99 11.17
C PHE A 45 27.11 -14.29 10.38
N ASN A 46 27.51 -13.41 9.46
CA ASN A 46 28.67 -13.59 8.58
C ASN A 46 28.65 -14.95 7.86
N ASP A 47 27.53 -15.30 7.25
CA ASP A 47 27.28 -16.55 6.52
C ASP A 47 27.38 -17.85 7.35
N ASN A 48 27.28 -17.76 8.68
CA ASN A 48 27.13 -18.96 9.50
C ASN A 48 25.78 -19.65 9.20
N LYS A 49 25.85 -20.73 8.41
CA LYS A 49 24.69 -21.48 7.92
C LYS A 49 23.80 -22.02 9.04
N GLU A 50 24.37 -22.56 10.10
CA GLU A 50 23.61 -23.18 11.19
C GLU A 50 22.77 -22.15 11.96
N LEU A 51 23.38 -21.01 12.30
CA LEU A 51 22.70 -19.91 12.97
C LEU A 51 21.68 -19.23 12.05
N ARG A 52 22.01 -19.08 10.76
CA ARG A 52 21.10 -18.53 9.76
C ARG A 52 19.87 -19.43 9.60
N ASP A 53 20.06 -20.73 9.36
CA ASP A 53 18.96 -21.64 9.05
C ASP A 53 18.02 -21.81 10.28
N SER A 54 18.57 -21.85 11.49
CA SER A 54 17.77 -21.87 12.73
C SER A 54 16.99 -20.57 12.95
N THR A 55 17.60 -19.41 12.68
CA THR A 55 16.93 -18.10 12.78
C THR A 55 15.84 -17.96 11.72
N LEU A 56 16.12 -18.30 10.46
CA LEU A 56 15.13 -18.28 9.39
C LEU A 56 13.96 -19.22 9.67
N LYS A 57 14.21 -20.38 10.30
CA LYS A 57 13.14 -21.29 10.71
C LYS A 57 12.19 -20.62 11.72
N VAL A 58 12.72 -19.96 12.74
CA VAL A 58 11.92 -19.24 13.74
C VAL A 58 11.16 -18.07 13.10
N LEU A 59 11.85 -17.25 12.29
CA LEU A 59 11.22 -16.12 11.60
C LEU A 59 10.08 -16.55 10.66
N ASN A 60 10.25 -17.67 9.96
CA ASN A 60 9.22 -18.22 9.08
C ASN A 60 8.11 -18.97 9.84
N GLN A 61 8.35 -19.48 11.04
CA GLN A 61 7.30 -20.04 11.89
C GLN A 61 6.43 -18.93 12.48
N GLU A 62 7.05 -17.83 12.92
CA GLU A 62 6.38 -16.68 13.54
C GLU A 62 6.09 -15.55 12.53
N TRP A 63 6.05 -15.88 11.24
CA TRP A 63 5.98 -14.89 10.16
C TRP A 63 4.75 -13.98 10.26
N SER A 64 3.64 -14.52 10.75
CA SER A 64 2.36 -13.81 10.85
C SER A 64 2.43 -12.70 11.90
N THR A 65 3.07 -12.95 13.05
CA THR A 65 3.31 -11.97 14.11
C THR A 65 4.26 -10.88 13.64
N LEU A 66 5.37 -11.24 12.99
CA LEU A 66 6.31 -10.27 12.44
C LEU A 66 5.69 -9.43 11.32
N ALA A 67 4.83 -10.04 10.50
CA ALA A 67 4.09 -9.34 9.47
C ALA A 67 3.15 -8.30 10.09
N LEU A 68 2.53 -8.53 11.25
CA LEU A 68 1.69 -7.53 11.91
C LEU A 68 2.45 -6.26 12.29
N ASP A 69 3.75 -6.35 12.59
CA ASP A 69 4.57 -5.19 12.96
C ASP A 69 5.08 -4.43 11.73
N VAL A 70 5.41 -5.13 10.64
CA VAL A 70 5.98 -4.53 9.42
C VAL A 70 4.89 -4.04 8.45
N GLN A 71 3.75 -4.73 8.42
CA GLN A 71 2.62 -4.44 7.52
C GLN A 71 2.07 -3.02 7.65
N PRO A 72 1.94 -2.42 8.86
CA PRO A 72 1.53 -1.02 9.00
C PRO A 72 2.45 -0.07 8.22
N LYS A 73 3.78 -0.29 8.26
CA LYS A 73 4.75 0.56 7.55
C LYS A 73 4.71 0.37 6.05
N ILE A 74 4.49 -0.86 5.58
CA ILE A 74 4.28 -1.15 4.16
C ILE A 74 2.98 -0.48 3.68
N ASN A 75 1.88 -0.64 4.42
CA ASN A 75 0.59 -0.02 4.10
C ASN A 75 0.69 1.52 4.07
N GLU A 76 1.43 2.11 5.00
CA GLU A 76 1.69 3.56 5.06
C GLU A 76 2.47 4.04 3.83
N ALA A 77 3.52 3.32 3.44
CA ALA A 77 4.31 3.63 2.24
C ALA A 77 3.48 3.50 0.95
N CYS A 78 2.74 2.41 0.80
CA CYS A 78 1.81 2.21 -0.31
C CYS A 78 0.76 3.33 -0.34
N SER A 79 0.14 3.65 0.79
CA SER A 79 -0.88 4.69 0.88
C SER A 79 -0.37 6.05 0.39
N ARG A 80 0.86 6.42 0.78
CA ARG A 80 1.51 7.64 0.30
C ARG A 80 1.76 7.62 -1.21
N ALA A 81 2.36 6.55 -1.72
CA ALA A 81 2.69 6.44 -3.13
C ALA A 81 1.43 6.49 -4.02
N PHE A 82 0.42 5.69 -3.67
CA PHE A 82 -0.83 5.65 -4.41
C PHE A 82 -1.63 6.95 -4.29
N ARG A 83 -1.58 7.66 -3.15
CA ARG A 83 -2.18 8.99 -3.04
C ARG A 83 -1.63 9.95 -4.09
N VAL A 84 -0.31 10.01 -4.26
CA VAL A 84 0.33 10.92 -5.23
C VAL A 84 -0.10 10.58 -6.66
N ILE A 85 -0.13 9.29 -6.99
CA ILE A 85 -0.56 8.81 -8.31
C ILE A 85 -2.03 9.17 -8.57
N VAL A 86 -2.93 8.84 -7.65
CA VAL A 86 -4.36 9.09 -7.79
C VAL A 86 -4.66 10.60 -7.81
N GLN A 87 -3.97 11.40 -7.00
CA GLN A 87 -4.07 12.86 -7.06
C GLN A 87 -3.61 13.40 -8.41
N SER A 88 -2.52 12.88 -8.98
CA SER A 88 -2.00 13.34 -10.27
C SER A 88 -2.95 13.00 -11.41
N LEU A 89 -3.64 11.86 -11.35
CA LEU A 89 -4.68 11.49 -12.30
C LEU A 89 -5.86 12.48 -12.22
N TRP A 90 -6.46 12.63 -11.05
CA TRP A 90 -7.61 13.54 -10.85
C TRP A 90 -7.27 15.02 -10.92
N ALA A 91 -5.99 15.37 -11.00
CA ALA A 91 -5.58 16.74 -11.31
C ALA A 91 -5.78 17.09 -12.79
N ASN A 92 -5.85 16.09 -13.68
CA ASN A 92 -5.92 16.27 -15.13
C ASN A 92 -7.24 15.79 -15.74
N ILE A 93 -8.11 15.15 -14.96
CA ILE A 93 -9.39 14.61 -15.41
C ILE A 93 -10.52 15.36 -14.68
N PRO A 94 -11.36 16.12 -15.40
CA PRO A 94 -12.59 16.69 -14.85
C PRO A 94 -13.53 15.59 -14.33
N TYR A 95 -13.98 15.74 -13.10
CA TYR A 95 -14.92 14.82 -12.45
C TYR A 95 -16.30 14.86 -13.13
N ASP A 96 -16.77 16.05 -13.46
CA ASP A 96 -18.04 16.27 -14.16
C ASP A 96 -18.07 15.53 -15.51
N GLU A 97 -17.03 15.65 -16.33
CA GLU A 97 -16.97 14.95 -17.61
C GLU A 97 -16.84 13.43 -17.45
N PHE A 98 -16.05 12.98 -16.49
CA PHE A 98 -15.81 11.55 -16.28
C PHE A 98 -17.07 10.77 -15.87
N PHE A 99 -17.99 11.40 -15.12
CA PHE A 99 -19.20 10.75 -14.61
C PHE A 99 -20.47 11.11 -15.40
N GLU A 100 -20.43 12.09 -16.31
CA GLU A 100 -21.52 12.35 -17.26
C GLU A 100 -21.61 11.30 -18.39
N GLU A 101 -20.56 10.47 -18.57
CA GLU A 101 -20.54 9.37 -19.55
C GLU A 101 -21.14 8.03 -19.04
N GLU A 102 -21.69 7.96 -17.82
CA GLU A 102 -22.50 6.80 -17.32
C GLU A 102 -24.01 7.09 -17.30
#